data_AF-A0AAD5ZB66-F1
#
_entry.id   AF-A0AAD5ZB66-F1
#
_cell.length_a   1.000
_cell.length_b   1.000
_cell.length_c   1.000
_cell.angle_alpha   90.00
_cell.angle_beta   90.00
_cell.angle_gamma   90.00
#
_symmetry.space_group_name_H-M   'P 1'
#
loop_
_entity.id
_entity.type
_entity.pdbx_description
1 polymer ?
#
loop_
_entity_poly.entity_id
_entity_poly.type
_entity_poly.pdbx_seq_one_letter_code
_entity_poly.pdbx_strand_id
1 'polypeptide(L)'
;MVVIEPEPESVAESSSKESLADPTPSGSAEDEGSGSGDESFEDALTEEQLLERAIGQANDAKAQGNKLFSAGEHEEALAQYERALEIASEIASAEEIRSMCHANRAICFSKLGKYEETIKECTKALELNPSYLKALLRRAEAHEKLEHYDEAISDMKKIAELDPSNEQARRALRRLEPLAAEKREKMKEEMIGKLKELGNSVLGRFGMSVDNFKAVQDPNTGSYSIQFQRFYDILLLFEPLFVWMNELPLVQWLVCLHLHLSSFKCCLAKLLVIGVQLPEIAPAEISVSIGNPHSKTSK
;
A
#
# COMPACT_ATOMS: atom_id res chain seq x y z
N MET A 1 -7.63 -22.87 -14.43
CA MET A 1 -6.88 -22.62 -15.68
C MET A 1 -6.88 -21.13 -15.91
N VAL A 2 -5.74 -20.46 -15.71
CA VAL A 2 -5.59 -19.07 -16.16
C VAL A 2 -5.32 -19.17 -17.65
N VAL A 3 -6.35 -18.92 -18.45
CA VAL A 3 -6.24 -18.87 -19.90
C VAL A 3 -5.44 -17.62 -20.22
N ILE A 4 -4.25 -17.82 -20.77
CA ILE A 4 -3.51 -16.76 -21.45
C ILE A 4 -4.25 -16.57 -22.77
N GLU A 5 -5.17 -15.61 -22.82
CA GLU A 5 -5.70 -15.16 -24.11
C GLU A 5 -4.58 -14.43 -24.87
N PRO A 6 -4.42 -14.69 -26.18
CA PRO A 6 -3.48 -13.95 -27.01
C PRO A 6 -3.91 -12.48 -27.08
N GLU A 7 -2.95 -11.56 -26.97
CA GLU A 7 -3.24 -10.12 -27.07
C GLU A 7 -3.70 -9.75 -28.49
N PRO A 8 -4.55 -8.71 -28.65
CA PRO A 8 -4.97 -8.25 -29.96
C PRO A 8 -3.79 -7.66 -30.73
N GLU A 9 -3.61 -8.11 -31.96
CA GLU A 9 -2.65 -7.55 -32.91
C GLU A 9 -2.93 -6.05 -33.11
N SER A 10 -1.95 -5.22 -32.80
CA SER A 10 -1.97 -3.81 -33.18
C SER A 10 -1.99 -3.71 -34.70
N VAL A 11 -3.06 -3.13 -35.23
CA VAL A 11 -3.28 -2.88 -36.65
C VAL A 11 -2.15 -2.03 -37.21
N ALA A 12 -1.23 -2.66 -37.94
CA ALA A 12 -0.33 -1.99 -38.86
C ALA A 12 -1.07 -1.73 -40.17
N GLU A 13 -1.52 -0.49 -40.36
CA GLU A 13 -2.07 -0.01 -41.62
C GLU A 13 -0.91 0.22 -42.60
N SER A 14 -0.49 -0.82 -43.33
CA SER A 14 0.44 -0.69 -44.44
C SER A 14 -0.33 -0.35 -45.71
N SER A 15 -0.17 0.89 -46.16
CA SER A 15 -0.52 1.32 -47.51
C SER A 15 0.45 0.71 -48.53
N SER A 16 -0.02 0.65 -49.78
CA SER A 16 0.69 0.31 -51.02
C SER A 16 0.78 -1.17 -51.42
N LYS A 17 -0.07 -1.53 -52.40
CA LYS A 17 0.27 -2.45 -53.49
C LYS A 17 -0.18 -1.81 -54.79
N GLU A 18 0.76 -1.22 -55.50
CA GLU A 18 0.68 -1.07 -56.95
C GLU A 18 1.88 -1.83 -57.52
N SER A 19 1.59 -2.88 -58.28
CA SER A 19 2.54 -3.76 -58.92
C SER A 19 2.17 -3.88 -60.39
N LEU A 20 3.11 -3.60 -61.30
CA LEU A 20 3.20 -4.19 -62.65
C LEU A 20 4.56 -3.70 -63.22
N ALA A 21 5.62 -4.52 -63.21
CA ALA A 21 5.97 -5.58 -64.18
C ALA A 21 6.72 -5.07 -65.44
N ASP A 22 8.04 -5.25 -65.34
CA ASP A 22 9.08 -5.66 -66.31
C ASP A 22 9.48 -4.90 -67.58
N PRO A 23 10.79 -4.99 -67.94
CA PRO A 23 11.46 -4.18 -68.96
C PRO A 23 11.70 -4.93 -70.28
N THR A 24 11.99 -4.17 -71.35
CA THR A 24 12.65 -4.69 -72.56
C THR A 24 13.86 -3.82 -72.93
N PRO A 25 15.00 -4.42 -73.36
CA PRO A 25 16.26 -3.71 -73.59
C PRO A 25 16.48 -3.37 -75.08
N SER A 26 17.20 -2.28 -75.37
CA SER A 26 17.88 -2.07 -76.66
C SER A 26 18.83 -0.86 -76.66
N GLY A 27 20.12 -1.12 -76.87
CA GLY A 27 21.15 -0.25 -77.49
C GLY A 27 21.53 1.05 -76.74
N SER A 28 22.76 1.55 -76.71
CA SER A 28 24.00 1.26 -77.45
C SER A 28 25.15 2.07 -76.84
N ALA A 29 26.33 1.46 -76.77
CA ALA A 29 27.68 2.00 -76.96
C ALA A 29 28.16 3.30 -76.25
N GLU A 30 29.29 3.11 -75.54
CA GLU A 30 30.46 3.99 -75.37
C GLU A 30 30.34 5.21 -74.42
N ASP A 31 30.98 5.10 -73.24
CA ASP A 31 32.09 6.00 -72.88
C ASP A 31 33.01 5.37 -71.82
N GLU A 32 34.31 5.52 -72.02
CA GLU A 32 35.41 5.05 -71.17
C GLU A 32 35.65 6.06 -70.04
N GLY A 33 35.66 5.59 -68.79
CA GLY A 33 35.87 6.43 -67.61
C GLY A 33 36.42 5.66 -66.44
N SER A 34 37.72 5.36 -66.50
CA SER A 34 38.58 4.95 -65.38
C SER A 34 38.24 5.64 -64.06
N GLY A 35 37.87 4.86 -63.05
CA GLY A 35 37.67 5.34 -61.68
C GLY A 35 37.59 4.17 -60.71
N SER A 36 38.75 3.60 -60.39
CA SER A 36 38.93 2.72 -59.24
C SER A 36 38.50 3.46 -57.96
N GLY A 37 37.41 3.02 -57.38
CA GLY A 37 36.88 3.52 -56.11
C GLY A 37 35.97 2.46 -55.53
N ASP A 38 36.55 1.30 -55.23
CA ASP A 38 35.94 0.29 -54.36
C ASP A 38 35.98 0.87 -52.93
N GLU A 39 35.21 1.94 -52.71
CA GLU A 39 34.93 2.45 -51.38
C GLU A 39 33.75 1.63 -50.86
N SER A 40 34.07 0.71 -49.95
CA SER A 40 33.12 0.02 -49.10
C SER A 40 32.16 1.03 -48.48
N PHE A 41 30.97 1.17 -49.06
CA PHE A 41 29.85 1.86 -48.45
C PHE A 41 29.40 0.98 -47.28
N GLU A 42 30.03 1.17 -46.12
CA GLU A 42 29.48 0.68 -44.86
C GLU A 42 28.10 1.34 -44.71
N ASP A 43 27.07 0.53 -44.90
CA ASP A 43 25.67 0.91 -44.77
C ASP A 43 25.41 1.25 -43.29
N ALA A 44 25.81 2.46 -42.90
CA ALA A 44 25.73 2.95 -41.54
C ALA A 44 24.25 3.15 -41.21
N LEU A 45 23.69 2.21 -40.46
CA LEU A 45 22.31 2.28 -39.96
C LEU A 45 22.06 3.64 -39.32
N THR A 46 20.94 4.26 -39.68
CA THR A 46 20.52 5.52 -39.06
C THR A 46 20.21 5.29 -37.57
N GLU A 47 20.30 6.33 -36.75
CA GLU A 47 19.94 6.24 -35.33
C GLU A 47 18.52 5.72 -35.11
N GLU A 48 17.60 6.06 -36.02
CA GLU A 48 16.22 5.57 -36.03
C GLU A 48 16.14 4.06 -36.27
N GLN A 49 16.88 3.55 -37.26
CA GLN A 49 16.95 2.11 -37.55
C GLN A 49 17.59 1.32 -36.40
N LEU A 50 18.60 1.90 -35.74
CA LEU A 50 19.22 1.32 -34.55
C LEU A 50 18.22 1.23 -33.38
N LEU A 51 17.43 2.29 -33.17
CA LEU A 51 16.39 2.32 -32.14
C LEU A 51 15.27 1.32 -32.43
N GLU A 52 14.78 1.24 -33.67
CA GLU A 52 13.78 0.25 -34.07
C GLU A 52 14.29 -1.18 -33.89
N ARG A 53 15.54 -1.44 -34.27
CA ARG A 53 16.20 -2.73 -34.03
C ARG A 53 16.29 -3.07 -32.54
N ALA A 54 16.64 -2.11 -31.69
CA ALA A 54 16.71 -2.32 -30.24
C ALA A 54 15.33 -2.61 -29.64
N ILE A 55 14.29 -1.89 -30.07
CA ILE A 55 12.89 -2.17 -29.69
C ILE A 55 12.47 -3.58 -30.13
N GLY A 56 12.84 -3.99 -31.35
CA GLY A 56 12.63 -5.35 -31.85
C GLY A 56 13.29 -6.39 -30.95
N GLN A 57 14.56 -6.19 -30.59
CA GLN A 57 15.29 -7.08 -29.70
C GLN A 57 14.68 -7.17 -28.28
N ALA A 58 14.20 -6.05 -27.73
CA ALA A 58 13.51 -6.05 -26.44
C ALA A 58 12.20 -6.84 -26.50
N ASN A 59 11.43 -6.69 -27.58
CA ASN A 59 10.20 -7.45 -27.80
C ASN A 59 10.47 -8.95 -27.99
N ASP A 60 11.53 -9.31 -28.71
CA ASP A 60 11.95 -10.70 -28.89
C ASP A 60 12.34 -11.34 -27.55
N ALA A 61 13.12 -10.65 -26.72
CA ALA A 61 13.49 -11.10 -25.39
C ALA A 61 12.24 -11.27 -24.49
N LYS A 62 11.31 -10.31 -24.52
CA LYS A 62 10.00 -10.42 -23.83
C LYS A 62 9.23 -11.66 -24.31
N ALA A 63 9.17 -11.89 -25.63
CA ALA A 63 8.45 -13.01 -26.21
C ALA A 63 9.09 -14.36 -25.83
N GLN A 64 10.42 -14.44 -25.76
CA GLN A 64 11.15 -15.60 -25.25
C GLN A 64 10.82 -15.86 -23.77
N GLY A 65 10.82 -14.80 -22.94
CA GLY A 65 10.39 -14.90 -21.55
C GLY A 65 8.96 -15.45 -21.41
N ASN A 66 8.03 -15.02 -22.26
CA ASN A 66 6.66 -15.53 -22.26
C ASN A 66 6.60 -17.03 -22.59
N LYS A 67 7.42 -17.49 -23.55
CA LYS A 67 7.52 -18.92 -23.91
C LYS A 67 8.04 -19.74 -22.72
N LEU A 68 9.13 -19.30 -22.09
CA LEU A 68 9.70 -19.96 -20.91
C LEU A 68 8.71 -19.98 -19.74
N PHE A 69 8.00 -18.87 -19.52
CA PHE A 69 6.95 -18.83 -18.49
C PHE A 69 5.85 -19.86 -18.75
N SER A 70 5.41 -19.99 -20.01
CA SER A 70 4.41 -20.99 -20.39
C SER A 70 4.92 -22.44 -20.26
N ALA A 71 6.24 -22.65 -20.37
CA ALA A 71 6.90 -23.93 -20.12
C ALA A 71 7.09 -24.23 -18.62
N GLY A 72 6.83 -23.27 -17.74
CA GLY A 72 7.03 -23.41 -16.29
C GLY A 72 8.43 -23.05 -15.80
N GLU A 73 9.31 -22.60 -16.70
CA GLU A 73 10.70 -22.23 -16.43
C GLU A 73 10.77 -20.79 -15.94
N HIS A 74 10.28 -20.56 -14.72
CA HIS A 74 10.06 -19.20 -14.18
C HIS A 74 11.36 -18.41 -13.95
N GLU A 75 12.46 -19.08 -13.56
CA GLU A 75 13.75 -18.42 -13.35
C GLU A 75 14.40 -17.98 -14.67
N GLU A 76 14.33 -18.82 -15.70
CA GLU A 76 14.82 -18.47 -17.03
C GLU A 76 13.96 -17.38 -17.69
N ALA A 77 12.65 -17.44 -17.47
CA ALA A 77 11.74 -16.38 -17.91
C ALA A 77 12.12 -15.02 -17.28
N LEU A 78 12.45 -14.99 -15.98
CA LEU A 78 12.92 -13.77 -15.30
C LEU A 78 14.17 -13.20 -15.97
N ALA A 79 15.14 -14.04 -16.33
CA ALA A 79 16.36 -13.61 -17.02
C ALA A 79 16.07 -12.98 -18.40
N GLN A 80 15.12 -13.54 -19.16
CA GLN A 80 14.72 -12.96 -20.45
C GLN A 80 13.98 -11.63 -20.30
N TYR A 81 13.11 -11.48 -19.30
CA TYR A 81 12.47 -10.20 -19.02
C TYR A 81 13.46 -9.15 -18.52
N GLU A 82 14.47 -9.54 -17.75
CA GLU A 82 15.56 -8.67 -17.34
C GLU A 82 16.36 -8.16 -18.53
N ARG A 83 16.74 -9.06 -19.44
CA ARG A 83 17.38 -8.67 -20.71
C ARG A 83 16.53 -7.70 -21.53
N ALA A 84 15.21 -7.94 -21.61
CA ALA A 84 14.31 -7.02 -22.31
C ALA A 84 14.29 -5.62 -21.66
N LEU A 85 14.33 -5.56 -20.32
CA LEU A 85 14.38 -4.30 -19.57
C LEU A 85 15.72 -3.57 -19.74
N GLU A 86 16.84 -4.29 -19.79
CA GLU A 86 18.17 -3.73 -20.04
C GLU A 86 18.26 -3.08 -21.43
N ILE A 87 17.72 -3.74 -22.45
CA ILE A 87 17.68 -3.17 -23.81
C ILE A 87 16.75 -1.96 -23.86
N ALA A 88 15.63 -2.01 -23.15
CA ALA A 88 14.62 -0.95 -23.15
C ALA A 88 14.90 0.19 -22.15
N SER A 89 15.95 0.13 -21.31
CA SER A 89 16.16 1.10 -20.21
C SER A 89 16.38 2.53 -20.72
N GLU A 90 17.16 2.64 -21.79
CA GLU A 90 17.58 3.92 -22.40
C GLU A 90 16.60 4.42 -23.48
N ILE A 91 15.57 3.64 -23.80
CA ILE A 91 14.63 3.95 -24.89
C ILE A 91 13.37 4.59 -24.30
N ALA A 92 13.23 5.91 -24.47
CA ALA A 92 12.08 6.64 -23.95
C ALA A 92 10.74 6.12 -24.49
N SER A 93 10.68 5.73 -25.77
CA SER A 93 9.47 5.18 -26.40
C SER A 93 9.13 3.75 -25.95
N ALA A 94 10.00 3.08 -25.17
CA ALA A 94 9.81 1.70 -24.72
C ALA A 94 9.17 1.59 -23.32
N GLU A 95 8.53 2.64 -22.80
CA GLU A 95 7.82 2.62 -21.51
C GLU A 95 6.79 1.50 -21.42
N GLU A 96 6.03 1.26 -22.49
CA GLU A 96 5.03 0.19 -22.52
C GLU A 96 5.67 -1.20 -22.43
N ILE A 97 6.77 -1.42 -23.14
CA ILE A 97 7.54 -2.68 -23.09
C ILE A 97 8.09 -2.89 -21.68
N ARG A 98 8.65 -1.84 -21.06
CA ARG A 98 9.15 -1.91 -19.68
C ARG A 98 8.03 -2.22 -18.69
N SER A 99 6.88 -1.57 -18.82
CA SER A 99 5.70 -1.86 -17.97
C SER A 99 5.24 -3.31 -18.11
N MET A 100 5.11 -3.81 -19.34
CA MET A 100 4.78 -5.21 -19.62
C MET A 100 5.80 -6.19 -19.03
N CYS A 101 7.10 -5.90 -19.18
CA CYS A 101 8.16 -6.76 -18.66
C CYS A 101 8.14 -6.82 -17.13
N HIS A 102 7.96 -5.69 -16.44
CA HIS A 102 7.79 -5.66 -14.99
C HIS A 102 6.56 -6.47 -14.54
N ALA A 103 5.41 -6.31 -15.20
CA ALA A 103 4.24 -7.12 -14.87
C ALA A 103 4.50 -8.63 -15.09
N ASN A 104 5.23 -9.00 -16.14
CA ASN A 104 5.58 -10.39 -16.42
C ASN A 104 6.60 -10.97 -15.44
N ARG A 105 7.57 -10.17 -14.97
CA ARG A 105 8.41 -10.56 -13.82
C ARG A 105 7.57 -10.79 -12.57
N ALA A 106 6.57 -9.94 -12.31
CA ALA A 106 5.69 -10.08 -11.16
C ALA A 106 4.93 -11.42 -11.15
N ILE A 107 4.41 -11.89 -12.30
CA ILE A 107 3.75 -13.21 -12.32
C ILE A 107 4.74 -14.36 -12.11
N CYS A 108 5.98 -14.25 -12.58
CA CYS A 108 7.02 -15.24 -12.28
C CYS A 108 7.29 -15.32 -10.77
N PHE A 109 7.47 -14.17 -10.10
CA PHE A 109 7.64 -14.12 -8.65
C PHE A 109 6.44 -14.67 -7.89
N SER A 110 5.23 -14.36 -8.35
CA SER A 110 3.99 -14.90 -7.76
C SER A 110 3.95 -16.43 -7.86
N LYS A 111 4.36 -17.01 -8.99
CA LYS A 111 4.47 -18.47 -9.15
C LYS A 111 5.55 -19.10 -8.27
N LEU A 112 6.60 -18.35 -7.96
CA LEU A 112 7.65 -18.75 -7.02
C LEU A 112 7.27 -18.52 -5.54
N GLY A 113 6.07 -18.00 -5.25
CA GLY A 113 5.62 -17.69 -3.89
C GLY A 113 6.27 -16.45 -3.26
N LYS A 114 6.96 -15.63 -4.06
CA LYS A 114 7.66 -14.40 -3.66
C LYS A 114 6.73 -13.20 -3.81
N TYR A 115 5.81 -13.02 -2.86
CA TYR A 115 4.73 -12.04 -2.96
C TYR A 115 5.20 -10.59 -2.77
N GLU A 116 6.20 -10.34 -1.91
CA GLU A 116 6.80 -9.01 -1.75
C GLU A 116 7.48 -8.53 -3.04
N GLU A 117 8.22 -9.40 -3.72
CA GLU A 117 8.83 -9.13 -5.02
C GLU A 117 7.76 -8.93 -6.10
N THR A 118 6.67 -9.70 -6.04
CA THR A 118 5.50 -9.50 -6.93
C THR A 118 4.96 -8.07 -6.79
N ILE A 119 4.78 -7.59 -5.56
CA ILE A 119 4.28 -6.22 -5.30
C ILE A 119 5.25 -5.16 -5.83
N LYS A 120 6.56 -5.35 -5.62
CA LYS A 120 7.60 -4.43 -6.11
C LYS A 120 7.57 -4.31 -7.63
N GLU A 121 7.57 -5.45 -8.33
CA GLU A 121 7.56 -5.46 -9.80
C GLU A 121 6.23 -4.94 -10.37
N CYS A 122 5.09 -5.29 -9.78
CA CYS A 122 3.81 -4.69 -10.17
C CYS A 122 3.78 -3.17 -9.96
N THR A 123 4.40 -2.67 -8.88
CA THR A 123 4.44 -1.22 -8.61
C THR A 123 5.26 -0.50 -9.66
N LYS A 124 6.43 -1.01 -10.05
CA LYS A 124 7.21 -0.48 -11.18
C LYS A 124 6.41 -0.49 -12.49
N ALA A 125 5.67 -1.57 -12.76
CA ALA A 125 4.82 -1.64 -13.94
C ALA A 125 3.74 -0.53 -13.95
N LEU A 126 3.17 -0.24 -12.78
CA LEU A 126 2.11 0.76 -12.60
C LEU A 126 2.62 2.20 -12.53
N GLU A 127 3.88 2.41 -12.15
CA GLU A 127 4.56 3.71 -12.28
C GLU A 127 4.70 4.11 -13.75
N LEU A 128 4.97 3.13 -14.62
CA LEU A 128 5.09 3.33 -16.07
C LEU A 128 3.71 3.36 -16.76
N ASN A 129 2.78 2.49 -16.36
CA ASN A 129 1.43 2.44 -16.90
C ASN A 129 0.39 2.29 -15.76
N PRO A 130 -0.18 3.40 -15.26
CA PRO A 130 -1.09 3.37 -14.12
C PRO A 130 -2.42 2.65 -14.36
N SER A 131 -2.83 2.47 -15.62
CA SER A 131 -4.08 1.80 -16.01
C SER A 131 -3.87 0.34 -16.40
N TYR A 132 -2.67 -0.22 -16.21
CA TYR A 132 -2.39 -1.59 -16.61
C TYR A 132 -3.10 -2.62 -15.70
N LEU A 133 -4.27 -3.06 -16.16
CA LEU A 133 -5.17 -3.95 -15.41
C LEU A 133 -4.51 -5.23 -14.91
N LYS A 134 -3.66 -5.87 -15.74
CA LYS A 134 -2.97 -7.12 -15.35
C LYS A 134 -2.01 -6.89 -14.18
N ALA A 135 -1.32 -5.74 -14.13
CA ALA A 135 -0.43 -5.41 -13.04
C ALA A 135 -1.20 -5.09 -11.74
N LEU A 136 -2.31 -4.35 -11.84
CA LEU A 136 -3.22 -4.11 -10.69
C LEU A 136 -3.76 -5.41 -10.11
N LEU A 137 -4.21 -6.33 -10.96
CA LEU A 137 -4.78 -7.61 -10.53
C LEU A 137 -3.75 -8.45 -9.79
N ARG A 138 -2.54 -8.59 -10.37
CA ARG A 138 -1.44 -9.35 -9.77
C ARG A 138 -0.99 -8.75 -8.43
N ARG A 139 -0.95 -7.41 -8.33
CA ARG A 139 -0.59 -6.73 -7.07
C ARG A 139 -1.65 -6.94 -5.99
N ALA A 140 -2.92 -6.84 -6.33
CA ALA A 140 -4.02 -7.10 -5.41
C ALA A 140 -3.99 -8.55 -4.89
N GLU A 141 -3.77 -9.52 -5.77
CA GLU A 141 -3.64 -10.94 -5.39
C GLU A 141 -2.42 -11.16 -4.47
N ALA A 142 -1.29 -10.50 -4.72
CA ALA A 142 -0.11 -10.58 -3.86
C ALA A 142 -0.36 -9.93 -2.48
N HIS A 143 -1.01 -8.77 -2.45
CA HIS A 143 -1.42 -8.13 -1.19
C HIS A 143 -2.36 -9.02 -0.38
N GLU A 144 -3.32 -9.67 -1.02
CA GLU A 144 -4.20 -10.62 -0.36
C GLU A 144 -3.44 -11.81 0.23
N LYS A 145 -2.44 -12.35 -0.48
CA LYS A 145 -1.61 -13.46 0.01
C LYS A 145 -0.77 -13.08 1.23
N LEU A 146 -0.42 -11.80 1.35
CA LEU A 146 0.24 -11.22 2.52
C LEU A 146 -0.75 -10.68 3.57
N GLU A 147 -2.06 -10.90 3.36
CA GLU A 147 -3.14 -10.37 4.18
C GLU A 147 -3.14 -8.82 4.32
N HIS A 148 -2.53 -8.11 3.37
CA HIS A 148 -2.59 -6.66 3.22
C HIS A 148 -3.92 -6.28 2.54
N TYR A 149 -5.03 -6.50 3.26
CA TYR A 149 -6.36 -6.45 2.66
C TYR A 149 -6.79 -5.04 2.21
N ASP A 150 -6.35 -3.99 2.89
CA ASP A 150 -6.71 -2.61 2.55
C ASP A 150 -6.09 -2.19 1.21
N GLU A 151 -4.82 -2.55 0.99
CA GLU A 151 -4.10 -2.34 -0.26
C GLU A 151 -4.70 -3.16 -1.41
N ALA A 152 -5.05 -4.42 -1.15
CA ALA A 152 -5.73 -5.28 -2.13
C ALA A 152 -7.09 -4.68 -2.55
N ILE A 153 -7.88 -4.19 -1.59
CA ILE A 153 -9.15 -3.51 -1.88
C ILE A 153 -8.93 -2.26 -2.74
N SER A 154 -7.89 -1.47 -2.45
CA SER A 154 -7.60 -0.26 -3.24
C SER A 154 -7.32 -0.59 -4.70
N ASP A 155 -6.52 -1.63 -4.96
CA ASP A 155 -6.22 -2.07 -6.33
C ASP A 155 -7.46 -2.63 -7.03
N MET A 156 -8.30 -3.40 -6.32
CA MET A 156 -9.55 -3.93 -6.87
C MET A 156 -10.58 -2.84 -7.17
N LYS A 157 -10.65 -1.78 -6.36
CA LYS A 157 -11.47 -0.60 -6.64
C LYS A 157 -11.01 0.09 -7.92
N LYS A 158 -9.69 0.30 -8.07
CA LYS A 158 -9.14 0.88 -9.28
C LYS A 158 -9.45 0.05 -10.53
N ILE A 159 -9.41 -1.28 -10.43
CA ILE A 159 -9.84 -2.16 -11.53
C ILE A 159 -11.33 -1.98 -11.83
N ALA A 160 -12.19 -1.93 -10.81
CA ALA A 160 -13.62 -1.70 -11.01
C ALA A 160 -13.96 -0.31 -11.58
N GLU A 161 -13.12 0.70 -11.34
CA GLU A 161 -13.23 2.02 -11.96
C GLU A 161 -12.83 2.02 -13.43
N LEU A 162 -11.74 1.31 -13.77
CA LEU A 162 -11.23 1.20 -15.15
C LEU A 162 -12.09 0.26 -16.01
N ASP A 163 -12.58 -0.83 -15.43
CA ASP A 163 -13.47 -1.81 -16.06
C ASP A 163 -14.62 -2.17 -15.10
N PRO A 164 -15.75 -1.44 -15.16
CA PRO A 164 -16.92 -1.71 -14.34
C PRO A 164 -17.55 -3.09 -14.58
N SER A 165 -17.29 -3.69 -15.75
CA SER A 165 -17.83 -5.01 -16.11
C SER A 165 -17.02 -6.15 -15.46
N ASN A 166 -15.83 -5.85 -14.92
CA ASN A 166 -14.93 -6.82 -14.30
C ASN A 166 -15.56 -7.52 -13.09
N GLU A 167 -16.12 -8.69 -13.32
CA GLU A 167 -16.78 -9.48 -12.27
C GLU A 167 -15.77 -10.03 -11.25
N GLN A 168 -14.52 -10.27 -11.65
CA GLN A 168 -13.47 -10.73 -10.73
C GLN A 168 -13.19 -9.67 -9.66
N ALA A 169 -13.02 -8.41 -10.06
CA ALA A 169 -12.83 -7.30 -9.12
C ALA A 169 -14.04 -7.14 -8.18
N ARG A 170 -15.27 -7.17 -8.71
CA ARG A 170 -16.50 -7.06 -7.89
C ARG A 170 -16.62 -8.21 -6.88
N ARG A 171 -16.28 -9.44 -7.26
CA ARG A 171 -16.25 -10.58 -6.33
C ARG A 171 -15.16 -10.45 -5.28
N ALA A 172 -13.97 -10.01 -5.68
CA ALA A 172 -12.84 -9.80 -4.78
C ALA A 172 -13.19 -8.76 -3.71
N LEU A 173 -13.78 -7.62 -4.09
CA LEU A 173 -14.20 -6.58 -3.15
C LEU A 173 -15.18 -7.09 -2.08
N ARG A 174 -16.26 -7.78 -2.51
CA ARG A 174 -17.24 -8.36 -1.57
C ARG A 174 -16.62 -9.33 -0.56
N ARG A 175 -15.55 -10.02 -0.95
CA ARG A 175 -14.84 -10.99 -0.10
C ARG A 175 -13.80 -10.30 0.79
N LEU A 176 -13.06 -9.32 0.26
CA LEU A 176 -11.96 -8.68 0.97
C LEU A 176 -12.45 -7.69 2.03
N GLU A 177 -13.58 -7.01 1.81
CA GLU A 177 -14.14 -6.04 2.76
C GLU A 177 -14.37 -6.60 4.18
N PRO A 178 -15.05 -7.76 4.37
CA PRO A 178 -15.21 -8.33 5.70
C PRO A 178 -13.88 -8.82 6.30
N LEU A 179 -12.98 -9.38 5.49
CA LEU A 179 -11.66 -9.83 5.96
C LEU A 179 -10.79 -8.67 6.46
N ALA A 180 -10.85 -7.53 5.76
CA ALA A 180 -10.17 -6.32 6.17
C ALA A 180 -10.76 -5.78 7.49
N ALA A 181 -12.09 -5.81 7.65
CA ALA A 181 -12.73 -5.39 8.89
C ALA A 181 -12.36 -6.28 10.08
N GLU A 182 -12.38 -7.61 9.89
CA GLU A 182 -11.97 -8.58 10.90
C GLU A 182 -10.50 -8.38 11.30
N LYS A 183 -9.60 -8.23 10.34
CA LYS A 183 -8.18 -7.99 10.62
C LYS A 183 -7.96 -6.67 11.37
N ARG A 184 -8.67 -5.60 11.00
CA ARG A 184 -8.59 -4.31 11.70
C ARG A 184 -9.08 -4.40 13.15
N GLU A 185 -10.20 -5.06 13.40
CA GLU A 185 -10.70 -5.24 14.78
C GLU A 185 -9.75 -6.12 15.60
N LYS A 186 -9.23 -7.22 15.04
CA LYS A 186 -8.23 -8.05 15.73
C LYS A 186 -6.96 -7.26 16.08
N MET A 187 -6.42 -6.50 15.13
CA MET A 187 -5.25 -5.64 15.38
C MET A 187 -5.55 -4.59 16.45
N LYS A 188 -6.75 -4.00 16.43
CA LYS A 188 -7.20 -3.03 17.44
C LYS A 188 -7.31 -3.65 18.83
N GLU A 189 -7.88 -4.84 18.96
CA GLU A 189 -7.96 -5.57 20.23
C GLU A 189 -6.56 -5.90 20.78
N GLU A 190 -5.65 -6.38 19.94
CA GLU A 190 -4.26 -6.66 20.33
C GLU A 190 -3.52 -5.38 20.78
N MET A 191 -3.70 -4.27 20.06
CA MET A 191 -3.11 -2.98 20.43
C MET A 191 -3.67 -2.45 21.75
N ILE A 192 -4.99 -2.53 21.96
CA ILE A 192 -5.63 -2.15 23.22
C ILE A 192 -5.11 -3.04 24.36
N GLY A 193 -4.96 -4.35 24.12
CA GLY A 193 -4.37 -5.28 25.09
C GLY A 193 -2.98 -4.87 25.53
N LYS A 194 -2.07 -4.59 24.57
CA LYS A 194 -0.71 -4.11 24.85
C LYS A 194 -0.70 -2.77 25.59
N LEU A 195 -1.62 -1.86 25.25
CA LEU A 195 -1.73 -0.57 25.92
C LEU A 195 -2.22 -0.73 27.36
N LYS A 196 -3.17 -1.65 27.62
CA LYS A 196 -3.62 -1.98 28.97
C LYS A 196 -2.51 -2.61 29.81
N GLU A 197 -1.75 -3.54 29.25
CA GLU A 197 -0.60 -4.14 29.93
C GLU A 197 0.43 -3.07 30.33
N LEU A 198 0.77 -2.18 29.40
CA LEU A 198 1.66 -1.05 29.67
C LEU A 198 1.08 -0.12 30.75
N GLY A 199 -0.20 0.23 30.65
CA GLY A 199 -0.89 1.07 31.64
C GLY A 199 -0.90 0.44 33.03
N ASN A 200 -1.22 -0.85 33.14
CA ASN A 200 -1.21 -1.61 34.39
C ASN A 200 0.20 -1.73 34.99
N SER A 201 1.25 -1.82 34.17
CA SER A 201 2.63 -1.87 34.67
C SER A 201 3.07 -0.55 35.34
N VAL A 202 2.56 0.59 34.84
CA VAL A 202 2.86 1.93 35.36
C VAL A 202 1.95 2.25 36.56
N LEU A 203 0.64 2.06 36.38
CA LEU A 203 -0.39 2.42 37.36
C LEU A 203 -0.49 1.40 38.51
N GLY A 204 -0.15 0.13 38.26
CA GLY A 204 -0.15 -0.92 39.26
C GLY A 204 0.80 -0.66 40.43
N ARG A 205 1.94 0.02 40.17
CA ARG A 205 2.86 0.50 41.24
C ARG A 205 2.20 1.50 42.20
N PHE A 206 1.10 2.12 41.79
CA PHE A 206 0.32 3.07 42.57
C PHE A 206 -1.04 2.48 43.02
N GLY A 207 -1.25 1.16 42.88
CA GLY A 207 -2.50 0.50 43.28
C GLY A 207 -3.69 0.80 42.35
N MET A 208 -3.44 1.26 41.13
CA MET A 208 -4.46 1.56 40.12
C MET A 208 -4.42 0.52 38.99
N SER A 209 -5.59 0.16 38.44
CA SER A 209 -5.72 -0.73 37.27
C SER A 209 -6.48 -0.05 36.13
N VAL A 210 -6.05 -0.33 34.89
CA VAL A 210 -6.73 0.09 33.67
C VAL A 210 -7.91 -0.80 33.25
N ASP A 211 -8.21 -1.86 34.00
CA ASP A 211 -9.29 -2.80 33.66
C ASP A 211 -10.68 -2.18 33.80
N ASN A 212 -10.81 -1.11 34.60
CA ASN A 212 -12.04 -0.33 34.77
C ASN A 212 -12.27 0.73 33.67
N PHE A 213 -11.34 0.89 32.71
CA PHE A 213 -11.53 1.82 31.59
C PHE A 213 -12.16 1.10 30.38
N LYS A 214 -13.27 1.63 29.87
CA LYS A 214 -13.83 1.28 28.56
C LYS A 214 -13.57 2.40 27.57
N ALA A 215 -12.92 2.07 26.46
CA ALA A 215 -12.85 2.97 25.33
C ALA A 215 -14.19 2.91 24.57
N VAL A 216 -14.91 4.01 24.53
CA VAL A 216 -16.15 4.20 23.78
C VAL A 216 -15.81 5.02 22.54
N GLN A 217 -16.07 4.46 21.36
CA GLN A 217 -15.85 5.16 20.10
C GLN A 217 -17.05 6.05 19.78
N ASP A 218 -16.80 7.32 19.52
CA ASP A 218 -17.82 8.24 19.05
C ASP A 218 -18.16 7.94 17.57
N PRO A 219 -19.42 7.62 17.25
CA PRO A 219 -19.81 7.19 15.90
C PRO A 219 -19.70 8.30 14.84
N ASN A 220 -19.64 9.58 15.26
CA ASN A 220 -19.62 10.72 14.35
C ASN A 220 -18.20 11.21 14.02
N THR A 221 -17.26 11.04 14.94
CA THR A 221 -15.89 11.59 14.85
C THR A 221 -14.83 10.50 14.71
N GLY A 222 -15.18 9.24 15.01
CA GLY A 222 -14.22 8.15 15.07
C GLY A 222 -13.22 8.27 16.24
N SER A 223 -13.37 9.29 17.09
CA SER A 223 -12.54 9.50 18.28
C SER A 223 -12.89 8.49 19.36
N TYR A 224 -11.87 7.98 20.04
CA TYR A 224 -12.05 7.10 21.20
C TYR A 224 -12.04 7.95 22.46
N SER A 225 -13.13 7.89 23.24
CA SER A 225 -13.21 8.44 24.59
C SER A 225 -13.00 7.31 25.60
N ILE A 226 -12.20 7.54 26.63
CA ILE A 226 -11.91 6.53 27.65
C ILE A 226 -12.79 6.83 28.87
N GLN A 227 -13.80 5.98 29.13
CA GLN A 227 -14.72 6.12 30.25
C GLN A 227 -14.35 5.17 31.39
N PHE A 228 -14.38 5.66 32.64
CA PHE A 228 -14.08 4.87 33.83
C PHE A 228 -15.37 4.32 34.46
N GLN A 229 -15.50 2.99 34.55
CA GLN A 229 -16.77 2.35 34.96
C GLN A 229 -16.91 2.09 36.47
N ARG A 230 -15.85 2.20 37.29
CA ARG A 230 -15.97 1.92 38.74
C ARG A 230 -15.19 2.91 39.60
N PHE A 231 -15.91 3.81 40.25
CA PHE A 231 -15.42 4.64 41.36
C PHE A 231 -15.56 3.96 42.74
N TYR A 232 -16.28 2.84 42.83
CA TYR A 232 -16.74 2.30 44.11
C TYR A 232 -15.67 1.55 44.94
N ASP A 233 -14.54 1.14 44.35
CA ASP A 233 -13.49 0.41 45.09
C ASP A 233 -12.46 1.34 45.77
N ILE A 234 -12.35 2.61 45.35
CA ILE A 234 -11.45 3.59 46.01
C ILE A 234 -12.04 4.07 47.34
N LEU A 235 -13.37 4.12 47.46
CA LEU A 235 -14.05 4.55 48.69
C LEU A 235 -13.98 3.50 49.81
N LEU A 236 -13.84 2.21 49.48
CA LEU A 236 -13.70 1.14 50.47
C LEU A 236 -12.28 1.04 51.07
N LEU A 237 -11.26 1.61 50.42
CA LEU A 237 -9.92 1.74 51.00
C LEU A 237 -9.86 2.76 52.17
N PHE A 238 -10.92 3.57 52.34
CA PHE A 238 -11.05 4.56 53.42
C PHE A 238 -12.05 4.14 54.52
N GLU A 239 -12.63 2.94 54.49
CA GLU A 239 -13.48 2.47 55.60
C GLU A 239 -12.75 2.35 56.95
N PRO A 240 -11.44 1.99 57.07
CA PRO A 240 -10.81 1.99 58.39
C PRO A 240 -10.52 3.41 58.93
N LEU A 241 -10.68 4.46 58.12
CA LEU A 241 -10.50 5.87 58.56
C LEU A 241 -11.78 6.47 59.17
N PHE A 242 -12.97 5.96 58.83
CA PHE A 242 -14.22 6.53 59.34
C PHE A 242 -14.49 6.16 60.80
N VAL A 243 -13.96 5.02 61.28
CA VAL A 243 -14.14 4.56 62.67
C VAL A 243 -13.24 5.33 63.65
N TRP A 244 -12.11 5.88 63.20
CA TRP A 244 -11.19 6.67 64.04
C TRP A 244 -11.58 8.15 64.18
N MET A 245 -12.56 8.65 63.44
CA MET A 245 -12.90 10.08 63.37
C MET A 245 -13.98 10.56 64.36
N ASN A 246 -14.48 9.69 65.24
CA ASN A 246 -15.58 10.03 66.17
C ASN A 246 -15.14 10.52 67.56
N GLU A 247 -13.84 10.59 67.86
CA GLU A 247 -13.33 10.98 69.19
C GLU A 247 -12.40 12.21 69.22
N LEU A 248 -12.22 12.94 68.11
CA LEU A 248 -11.29 14.07 68.05
C LEU A 248 -12.01 15.43 68.00
N PRO A 249 -11.63 16.42 68.84
CA PRO A 249 -12.26 17.74 68.86
C PRO A 249 -12.01 18.52 67.56
N LEU A 250 -13.00 19.33 67.17
CA LEU A 250 -13.15 20.08 65.90
C LEU A 250 -11.89 20.75 65.32
N VAL A 251 -10.90 21.11 66.15
CA VAL A 251 -9.67 21.80 65.72
C VAL A 251 -8.69 20.84 65.03
N GLN A 252 -8.65 19.56 65.40
CA GLN A 252 -7.86 18.54 64.70
C GLN A 252 -8.49 18.11 63.37
N TRP A 253 -9.80 18.28 63.24
CA TRP A 253 -10.56 18.02 62.01
C TRP A 253 -10.14 18.96 60.88
N LEU A 254 -10.01 20.26 61.17
CA LEU A 254 -9.55 21.27 60.21
C LEU A 254 -8.10 21.05 59.76
N VAL A 255 -7.22 20.61 60.66
CA VAL A 255 -5.81 20.32 60.32
C VAL A 255 -5.69 19.06 59.46
N CYS A 256 -6.43 17.99 59.77
CA CYS A 256 -6.46 16.78 58.94
C CYS A 256 -7.09 17.04 57.56
N LEU A 257 -8.20 17.78 57.50
CA LEU A 257 -8.83 18.16 56.24
C LEU A 257 -7.91 19.05 55.39
N HIS A 258 -7.17 19.98 56.01
CA HIS A 258 -6.22 20.86 55.31
C HIS A 258 -4.96 20.13 54.83
N LEU A 259 -4.46 19.14 55.57
CA LEU A 259 -3.37 18.26 55.11
C LEU A 259 -3.84 17.33 53.98
N HIS A 260 -5.02 16.72 54.08
CA HIS A 260 -5.53 15.82 53.03
C HIS A 260 -5.87 16.58 51.73
N LEU A 261 -6.47 17.78 51.84
CA LEU A 261 -6.69 18.66 50.68
C LEU A 261 -5.38 19.20 50.09
N SER A 262 -4.32 19.36 50.87
CA SER A 262 -2.99 19.75 50.35
C SER A 262 -2.31 18.61 49.61
N SER A 263 -2.45 17.38 50.08
CA SER A 263 -1.98 16.17 49.36
C SER A 263 -2.79 15.93 48.08
N PHE A 264 -4.11 16.16 48.11
CA PHE A 264 -4.98 16.10 46.93
C PHE A 264 -4.65 17.20 45.90
N LYS A 265 -4.39 18.43 46.37
CA LYS A 265 -3.92 19.53 45.51
C LYS A 265 -2.55 19.25 44.90
N CYS A 266 -1.65 18.54 45.59
CA CYS A 266 -0.35 18.12 45.02
C CYS A 266 -0.49 17.03 43.93
N CYS A 267 -1.44 16.10 44.08
CA CYS A 267 -1.75 15.13 43.02
C CYS A 267 -2.43 15.79 41.82
N LEU A 268 -3.33 16.75 42.03
CA LEU A 268 -3.95 17.52 40.95
C LEU A 268 -2.96 18.44 40.21
N ALA A 269 -2.02 19.05 40.93
CA ALA A 269 -1.02 19.95 40.35
C ALA A 269 -0.02 19.23 39.41
N LYS A 270 0.22 17.93 39.58
CA LYS A 270 1.03 17.13 38.64
C LYS A 270 0.29 16.73 37.37
N LEU A 271 -1.05 16.73 37.38
CA LEU A 271 -1.88 16.53 36.19
C LEU A 271 -2.07 17.81 35.37
N LEU A 272 -1.93 18.99 36.00
CA LEU A 272 -2.13 20.31 35.40
C LEU A 272 -1.00 20.80 34.46
N VAL A 273 0.07 20.02 34.24
CA VAL A 273 1.10 20.34 33.22
C VAL A 273 0.64 19.97 31.80
N ILE A 274 -0.49 19.27 31.65
CA ILE A 274 -1.16 19.07 30.37
C ILE A 274 -2.37 20.02 30.36
N GLY A 275 -2.20 21.18 29.72
CA GLY A 275 -3.16 22.29 29.78
C GLY A 275 -4.57 21.91 29.38
N VAL A 276 -5.48 21.86 30.35
CA VAL A 276 -6.93 21.83 30.13
C VAL A 276 -7.58 22.79 31.14
N GLN A 277 -8.20 23.84 30.61
CA GLN A 277 -8.99 24.80 31.37
C GLN A 277 -10.33 24.13 31.75
N LEU A 278 -10.66 24.03 33.04
CA LEU A 278 -11.93 23.45 33.53
C LEU A 278 -12.92 24.55 33.96
N PRO A 279 -14.18 24.54 33.50
CA PRO A 279 -15.29 25.20 34.18
C PRO A 279 -15.97 24.25 35.19
N GLU A 280 -16.80 24.83 36.04
CA GLU A 280 -17.35 24.26 37.29
C GLU A 280 -18.07 22.90 37.19
N ILE A 281 -17.67 22.04 38.14
CA ILE A 281 -18.32 20.89 38.79
C ILE A 281 -19.70 20.46 38.26
N ALA A 282 -19.68 19.39 37.45
CA ALA A 282 -20.72 18.37 37.26
C ALA A 282 -19.98 17.01 37.16
N PRO A 283 -20.63 15.82 37.33
CA PRO A 283 -19.93 14.53 37.41
C PRO A 283 -18.95 14.38 36.24
N ALA A 284 -17.67 14.23 36.56
CA ALA A 284 -16.57 14.40 35.62
C ALA A 284 -16.56 13.29 34.56
N GLU A 285 -17.15 13.58 33.40
CA GLU A 285 -16.77 12.96 32.14
C GLU A 285 -15.37 13.44 31.78
N ILE A 286 -14.35 12.63 32.07
CA ILE A 286 -13.00 12.89 31.55
C ILE A 286 -12.96 12.26 30.14
N SER A 287 -13.37 13.03 29.13
CA SER A 287 -13.20 12.66 27.72
C SER A 287 -11.81 13.09 27.25
N VAL A 288 -10.91 12.12 27.07
CA VAL A 288 -9.63 12.35 26.40
C VAL A 288 -9.79 11.97 24.94
N SER A 289 -9.91 12.98 24.07
CA SER A 289 -10.01 12.79 22.61
C SER A 289 -8.62 12.68 22.00
N ILE A 290 -8.21 11.46 21.62
CA ILE A 290 -6.98 11.27 20.84
C ILE A 290 -7.33 11.47 19.36
N GLY A 291 -7.05 12.67 18.84
CA GLY A 291 -7.28 13.03 17.45
C GLY A 291 -6.34 12.30 16.49
N ASN A 292 -6.88 11.81 15.37
CA ASN A 292 -6.12 11.24 14.27
C ASN A 292 -5.35 12.36 13.53
N PRO A 293 -4.02 12.32 13.38
CA PRO A 293 -3.25 13.42 12.77
C PRO A 293 -3.45 13.59 11.25
N HIS A 294 -4.26 12.74 10.60
CA HIS A 294 -4.58 12.84 9.17
C HIS A 294 -6.04 13.16 8.90
N SER A 295 -6.48 14.36 9.29
CA SER A 295 -7.62 15.01 8.62
C SER A 295 -7.23 16.45 8.30
N LYS A 296 -6.69 16.66 7.09
CA LYS A 296 -6.62 18.00 6.49
C LYS A 296 -8.06 18.45 6.22
N THR A 297 -8.61 19.32 7.07
CA THR A 297 -9.83 20.06 6.76
C THR A 297 -9.47 21.23 5.85
N SER A 298 -9.96 21.20 4.60
CA SER A 298 -10.01 22.38 3.75
C SER A 298 -11.01 23.39 4.32
N LYS A 299 -10.59 24.64 4.40
CA LYS A 299 -11.48 25.81 4.30
C LYS A 299 -10.99 26.65 3.14
#